data_AF-A0A7K2VTR6-F1
#
_entry.id   AF-A0A7K2VTR6-F1
#
_cell.length_a   1.000
_cell.length_b   1.000
_cell.length_c   1.000
_cell.angle_alpha   90.00
_cell.angle_beta   90.00
_cell.angle_gamma   90.00
#
_symmetry.space_group_name_H-M   'P 1'
#
loop_
_entity.id
_entity.type
_entity.pdbx_description
1 polymer ?
#
loop_
_entity_poly.entity_id
_entity_poly.type
_entity_poly.pdbx_seq_one_letter_code
_entity_poly.pdbx_strand_id
1 'polypeptide(L)' 'MELALAPETLARWQFGITTVYHFLFVPLTISLAALTAGLQTAWVRTEKEVYLRATKFWGKLFLINIA' A
#
# COMPACT_ATOMS: atom_id res chain seq x y z
N MET A 1 5.72 36.78 -1.06
CA MET A 1 4.89 35.88 -1.90
C MET A 1 5.70 35.35 -3.07
N GLU A 2 6.44 36.20 -3.79
CA GLU A 2 7.41 35.83 -4.84
C GLU A 2 8.32 34.62 -4.49
N LEU A 3 8.94 34.62 -3.31
CA LEU A 3 9.84 33.53 -2.88
C LEU A 3 9.12 32.17 -2.73
N ALA A 4 7.82 32.18 -2.40
CA ALA A 4 7.02 30.97 -2.23
C ALA A 4 6.54 30.39 -3.57
N LEU A 5 6.41 31.23 -4.59
CA LEU A 5 6.00 30.85 -5.94
C LEU A 5 7.20 30.71 -6.91
N ALA A 6 8.42 30.89 -6.40
CA ALA A 6 9.62 30.68 -7.17
C ALA A 6 9.65 29.24 -7.73
N PRO A 7 10.06 29.02 -8.99
CA PRO A 7 9.97 27.72 -9.66
C PRO A 7 10.62 26.58 -8.87
N GLU A 8 11.75 26.85 -8.20
CA GLU A 8 12.46 25.91 -7.36
C GLU A 8 11.67 25.51 -6.10
N THR A 9 10.95 26.47 -5.49
CA THR A 9 10.11 26.21 -4.32
C THR A 9 8.91 25.36 -4.72
N LEU A 10 8.27 25.67 -5.85
CA LEU A 10 7.15 24.89 -6.38
C LEU A 10 7.56 23.47 -6.75
N ALA A 11 8.73 23.28 -7.38
CA ALA A 11 9.25 21.96 -7.71
C ALA A 11 9.48 21.10 -6.46
N ARG A 12 10.00 21.68 -5.36
CA ARG A 12 10.17 20.97 -4.09
C ARG A 12 8.84 20.58 -3.45
N TRP A 13 7.83 21.44 -3.53
CA TRP A 13 6.47 21.11 -3.08
C TRP A 13 5.84 20.01 -3.91
N GLN A 14 5.92 20.08 -5.24
CA GLN A 14 5.42 19.04 -6.13
C GLN A 14 6.06 17.68 -5.82
N PHE A 15 7.39 17.66 -5.68
CA PHE A 15 8.11 16.45 -5.31
C PHE A 15 7.67 15.94 -3.93
N GLY A 16 7.69 16.79 -2.91
CA GLY A 16 7.33 16.42 -1.55
C GLY A 16 5.91 15.85 -1.46
N ILE A 17 4.93 16.51 -2.09
CA ILE A 17 3.55 16.03 -2.13
C ILE A 17 3.47 14.66 -2.79
N THR A 18 4.08 14.49 -3.97
CA THR A 18 4.08 13.22 -4.71
C THR A 18 4.72 12.10 -3.89
N THR A 19 5.87 12.36 -3.26
CA THR A 19 6.57 11.39 -2.42
C THR A 19 5.74 10.99 -1.20
N VAL A 20 5.10 11.95 -0.52
CA VAL A 20 4.25 11.67 0.64
C VAL A 20 3.08 10.78 0.22
N TYR A 21 2.35 11.13 -0.84
CA TYR A 21 1.25 10.28 -1.35
C TYR A 21 1.74 8.88 -1.71
N HIS A 22 2.87 8.77 -2.41
CA HIS A 22 3.46 7.49 -2.79
C HIS A 22 3.82 6.63 -1.55
N PHE A 23 4.45 7.22 -0.55
CA PHE A 23 4.88 6.50 0.67
C PHE A 23 3.73 6.13 1.62
N LEU A 24 2.51 6.60 1.38
CA LEU A 24 1.33 6.09 2.07
C LEU A 24 0.91 4.72 1.51
N PHE A 25 0.94 4.56 0.19
CA PHE A 25 0.42 3.35 -0.47
C PHE A 25 1.48 2.26 -0.65
N VAL A 26 2.74 2.61 -0.96
CA VAL A 26 3.79 1.60 -1.20
C VAL A 26 4.04 0.65 -0.02
N PRO A 27 4.33 1.11 1.20
CA PRO A 27 4.57 0.20 2.32
C PRO A 27 3.32 -0.58 2.71
N LEU A 28 2.13 0.02 2.54
CA LEU A 28 0.86 -0.66 2.77
C LEU A 28 0.67 -1.82 1.77
N THR A 29 0.93 -1.58 0.50
CA THR A 29 0.86 -2.59 -0.56
C THR A 29 1.84 -3.73 -0.33
N ILE A 30 3.10 -3.44 0.02
CA ILE A 30 4.11 -4.48 0.33
C ILE A 30 3.67 -5.31 1.55
N SER A 31 3.17 -4.66 2.59
CA SER A 31 2.73 -5.34 3.82
C SER A 31 1.50 -6.21 3.57
N LEU A 32 0.51 -5.72 2.82
CA LEU A 32 -0.69 -6.47 2.47
C LEU A 32 -0.40 -7.64 1.53
N ALA A 33 0.55 -7.49 0.60
CA ALA A 33 1.01 -8.58 -0.25
C ALA A 33 1.62 -9.71 0.59
N ALA A 34 2.55 -9.37 1.49
CA ALA A 34 3.19 -10.34 2.38
C ALA A 34 2.17 -11.02 3.33
N LEU A 35 1.25 -10.25 3.92
CA LEU A 35 0.19 -10.77 4.78
C LEU A 35 -0.72 -11.74 4.03
N THR A 36 -1.22 -11.34 2.85
CA THR A 36 -2.14 -12.15 2.05
C THR A 36 -1.46 -13.45 1.57
N ALA A 37 -0.21 -13.38 1.12
CA ALA A 37 0.57 -14.55 0.74
C ALA A 37 0.81 -15.49 1.94
N GLY A 38 1.11 -14.93 3.12
CA GLY A 38 1.29 -15.69 4.35
C GLY A 38 0.02 -16.42 4.80
N LEU A 39 -1.12 -15.73 4.79
CA LEU A 39 -2.43 -16.31 5.13
C LEU A 39 -2.83 -17.41 4.15
N GLN A 40 -2.62 -17.20 2.85
CA GLN A 40 -2.87 -18.22 1.84
C GLN A 40 -2.00 -19.45 2.03
N THR A 41 -0.71 -19.25 2.33
CA THR A 41 0.22 -20.35 2.62
C THR A 41 -0.19 -21.12 3.87
N ALA A 42 -0.65 -20.42 4.93
CA ALA A 42 -1.16 -21.05 6.14
C ALA A 42 -2.43 -21.86 5.89
N TRP A 43 -3.35 -21.37 5.04
CA TRP A 43 -4.52 -22.15 4.63
C TRP A 43 -4.15 -23.42 3.90
N VAL A 44 -3.28 -23.35 2.87
CA VAL A 44 -2.86 -24.54 2.11
C VAL A 44 -2.18 -25.59 2.99
N ARG A 45 -1.46 -25.18 4.05
CA ARG A 45 -0.79 -26.12 4.97
C ARG A 45 -1.68 -26.70 6.06
N THR A 46 -2.72 -25.98 6.48
CA THR A 46 -3.52 -26.36 7.66
C THR A 46 -4.96 -26.72 7.35
N GLU A 47 -5.44 -26.42 6.14
CA GLU A 47 -6.83 -26.55 5.67
C GLU A 47 -7.86 -25.84 6.57
N LYS A 48 -7.42 -24.94 7.46
CA LYS A 48 -8.32 -24.19 8.33
C LYS A 48 -8.96 -23.04 7.56
N GLU A 49 -10.28 -23.12 7.38
CA GLU A 49 -11.11 -22.13 6.67
C GLU A 49 -10.97 -20.68 7.18
N VAL A 50 -10.59 -20.49 8.45
CA VAL A 50 -10.34 -19.15 9.00
C VAL A 50 -9.27 -18.39 8.21
N TYR A 51 -8.22 -19.08 7.76
CA TYR A 51 -7.13 -18.46 7.00
C TYR A 51 -7.59 -18.11 5.59
N LEU A 52 -8.39 -18.95 4.93
CA LEU A 52 -8.93 -18.64 3.59
C LEU A 52 -9.83 -17.41 3.62
N ARG A 53 -10.70 -17.29 4.64
CA ARG A 53 -11.55 -16.11 4.81
C ARG A 53 -10.73 -14.86 5.05
N ALA A 54 -9.68 -14.94 5.87
CA ALA A 54 -8.76 -13.84 6.10
C ALA A 54 -8.02 -13.44 4.81
N THR A 55 -7.48 -14.40 4.04
CA THR A 55 -6.83 -14.14 2.75
C THR A 55 -7.76 -13.39 1.79
N LYS A 56 -9.02 -13.82 1.66
CA LYS A 56 -10.00 -13.17 0.76
C LYS A 56 -10.31 -11.73 1.20
N PHE A 57 -10.40 -11.48 2.50
CA PHE A 57 -10.63 -10.14 3.05
C PHE A 57 -9.44 -9.21 2.79
N TRP A 58 -8.25 -9.60 3.25
CA TRP A 58 -7.04 -8.78 3.11
C TRP A 58 -6.59 -8.65 1.64
N GLY A 59 -6.80 -9.68 0.83
CA GLY A 59 -6.55 -9.65 -0.62
C GLY A 59 -7.45 -8.66 -1.37
N LYS A 60 -8.69 -8.46 -0.94
CA LYS A 60 -9.55 -7.42 -1.51
C LYS A 60 -9.00 -6.02 -1.20
N LEU A 61 -8.57 -5.80 0.05
CA LEU A 61 -7.93 -4.53 0.44
C LEU A 61 -6.62 -4.31 -0.32
N PHE A 62 -5.80 -5.35 -0.51
CA PHE A 62 -4.58 -5.27 -1.32
C PHE A 62 -4.87 -4.80 -2.75
N LEU A 63 -5.87 -5.38 -3.42
CA LEU A 63 -6.22 -4.99 -4.79
C LEU A 63 -6.73 -3.54 -4.89
N ILE A 64 -7.48 -3.06 -3.90
CA ILE A 64 -7.95 -1.65 -3.86
C ILE A 64 -6.76 -0.69 -3.70
N ASN A 65 -5.70 -1.08 -2.98
CA ASN A 65 -4.52 -0.24 -2.77
C ASN A 65 -3.55 -0.17 -3.96
N ILE A 66 -3.72 -1.04 -4.97
CA ILE A 66 -2.91 -1.04 -6.20
C ILE A 66 -3.62 -0.33 -7.38
N ALA A 67 -4.95 -0.13 -7.28
CA ALA A 67 -5.74 0.56 -8.29
C ALA A 67 -5.55 2.08 -8.22
#